data_AF-A0A7C0XSL8-F1
#
_entry.id   AF-A0A7C0XSL8-F1
#
_cell.length_a   1.000
_cell.length_b   1.000
_cell.length_c   1.000
_cell.angle_alpha   90.00
_cell.angle_beta   90.00
_cell.angle_gamma   90.00
#
_symmetry.space_group_name_H-M   'P 1'
#
loop_
_entity.id
_entity.type
_entity.pdbx_description
1 polymer ?
#
loop_
_entity_poly.entity_id
_entity_poly.type
_entity_poly.pdbx_seq_one_letter_code
_entity_poly.pdbx_strand_id
1 'polypeptide(L)' 'MNAQIILGKWTDNSLDLFLKEAADIRHPGKRIDFLSKQFLDTKYTEATLTGDADTPEVLVINLEAVDCLTFIEYIEA' A
#
# COMPACT_ATOMS: atom_id res chain seq x y z
N MET A 1 -0.31 -17.90 8.39
CA MET A 1 -0.24 -16.44 8.61
C MET A 1 -1.61 -15.88 8.35
N ASN A 2 -2.17 -15.15 9.32
CA ASN A 2 -3.39 -14.38 9.09
C ASN A 2 -2.99 -13.04 8.45
N ALA A 3 -3.68 -12.63 7.39
CA ALA A 3 -3.47 -11.36 6.72
C ALA A 3 -4.83 -10.70 6.49
N GLN A 4 -4.86 -9.37 6.59
CA GLN A 4 -6.01 -8.55 6.28
C GLN A 4 -5.66 -7.67 5.07
N ILE A 5 -6.37 -7.85 3.97
CA ILE A 5 -6.08 -7.16 2.71
C ILE A 5 -7.32 -6.40 2.28
N ILE A 6 -7.21 -5.08 2.19
CA ILE A 6 -8.24 -4.15 1.73
C ILE A 6 -7.69 -3.45 0.49
N LEU A 7 -8.19 -3.84 -0.68
CA LEU A 7 -7.66 -3.35 -1.96
C LEU A 7 -8.16 -1.94 -2.33
N GLY A 8 -9.19 -1.42 -1.67
CA GLY A 8 -9.77 -0.12 -1.98
C GLY A 8 -10.27 -0.05 -3.43
N LYS A 9 -9.73 0.89 -4.21
CA LYS A 9 -10.08 1.07 -5.63
C LYS A 9 -9.54 -0.02 -6.56
N TRP A 10 -8.64 -0.88 -6.07
CA TRP A 10 -7.97 -1.87 -6.89
C TRP A 10 -8.70 -3.20 -6.91
N THR A 11 -8.58 -3.89 -8.04
CA THR A 11 -8.75 -5.34 -8.13
C THR A 11 -7.38 -6.01 -8.12
N ASP A 12 -7.30 -7.30 -7.76
CA ASP A 12 -6.04 -8.07 -7.80
C ASP A 12 -5.37 -7.96 -9.18
N ASN A 13 -6.15 -8.16 -10.25
CA ASN A 13 -5.64 -8.08 -11.63
C ASN A 13 -5.09 -6.70 -12.00
N SER A 14 -5.79 -5.64 -11.60
CA SER A 14 -5.32 -4.27 -11.88
C SER A 14 -4.06 -3.93 -11.09
N LEU A 15 -3.96 -4.44 -9.85
CA LEU A 15 -2.80 -4.23 -9.00
C LEU A 15 -1.59 -4.99 -9.55
N ASP A 16 -1.78 -6.25 -9.94
CA ASP A 16 -0.74 -7.07 -10.58
C ASP A 16 -0.21 -6.45 -11.87
N LEU A 17 -1.09 -5.93 -12.71
CA LEU A 17 -0.70 -5.27 -13.96
C LEU A 17 0.11 -3.99 -13.66
N PHE A 18 -0.35 -3.20 -12.70
CA PHE A 18 0.31 -1.97 -12.28
C PHE A 18 1.70 -2.24 -11.67
N LEU A 19 1.83 -3.27 -10.82
CA LEU A 19 3.11 -3.65 -10.22
C LEU A 19 4.11 -4.16 -11.27
N LYS A 20 3.63 -4.87 -12.32
CA LYS A 20 4.48 -5.26 -13.46
C LYS A 20 5.01 -4.04 -14.21
N GLU A 21 4.16 -3.03 -14.46
CA GLU A 21 4.59 -1.79 -15.09
C GLU A 21 5.62 -1.04 -14.24
N ALA A 22 5.40 -0.96 -12.92
CA ALA A 22 6.36 -0.34 -12.01
C ALA A 22 7.70 -1.07 -11.96
N ALA A 23 7.71 -2.40 -12.08
CA ALA A 23 8.92 -3.22 -12.07
C ALA A 23 9.84 -2.96 -13.28
N ASP A 24 9.28 -2.54 -14.42
CA ASP A 24 10.04 -2.18 -15.61
C ASP A 24 10.75 -0.80 -15.48
N ILE A 25 10.37 0.01 -14.48
CA ILE A 25 10.98 1.33 -14.22
C ILE A 25 12.29 1.17 -13.44
N ARG A 26 13.40 1.16 -14.17
CA ARG A 26 14.75 0.94 -13.60
C ARG A 26 15.29 2.06 -12.71
N HIS A 27 14.86 3.30 -12.89
CA HIS A 27 15.37 4.42 -12.09
C HIS A 27 14.55 4.56 -10.80
N PRO A 28 15.14 4.38 -9.60
CA PRO A 28 14.39 4.33 -8.34
C PRO A 28 13.49 5.53 -8.12
N GLY A 29 14.01 6.75 -8.30
CA GLY A 29 13.22 7.98 -8.13
C GLY A 29 12.05 8.11 -9.13
N LYS A 30 12.15 7.51 -10.33
CA LYS A 30 11.03 7.50 -11.29
C LYS A 30 9.98 6.48 -10.90
N ARG A 31 10.41 5.35 -10.33
CA ARG A 31 9.50 4.33 -9.80
C ARG A 31 8.73 4.85 -8.59
N ILE A 32 9.42 5.52 -7.66
CA ILE A 32 8.79 6.19 -6.51
C ILE A 32 7.77 7.23 -6.98
N ASP A 33 8.14 8.12 -7.92
CA ASP A 33 7.21 9.11 -8.50
C ASP A 33 5.99 8.45 -9.17
N PHE A 34 6.20 7.36 -9.91
CA PHE A 34 5.12 6.61 -10.56
C PHE A 34 4.16 5.93 -9.58
N LEU A 35 4.70 5.25 -8.57
CA LEU A 35 3.93 4.55 -7.53
C LEU A 35 3.16 5.55 -6.65
N SER A 36 3.85 6.59 -6.15
CA SER A 36 3.27 7.56 -5.22
C SER A 36 2.07 8.30 -5.80
N LYS A 37 2.10 8.64 -7.09
CA LYS A 37 0.99 9.30 -7.79
C LYS A 37 -0.32 8.52 -7.74
N GLN A 38 -0.28 7.20 -7.58
CA GLN A 38 -1.51 6.41 -7.50
C GLN A 38 -2.27 6.58 -6.19
N PHE A 39 -1.63 7.11 -5.16
CA PHE A 39 -2.24 7.39 -3.86
C PHE A 39 -2.75 8.83 -3.74
N LEU A 40 -2.66 9.63 -4.81
CA LEU A 40 -3.36 10.91 -4.85
C LEU A 40 -4.86 10.68 -4.66
N ASP A 41 -5.46 11.54 -3.84
CA ASP A 41 -6.86 11.47 -3.40
C ASP A 41 -7.23 10.21 -2.58
N THR A 42 -6.27 9.34 -2.23
CA THR A 42 -6.49 8.27 -1.25
C THR A 42 -6.75 8.88 0.13
N LYS A 43 -7.69 8.30 0.88
CA LYS A 43 -8.10 8.84 2.17
C LYS A 43 -6.95 8.78 3.16
N TYR A 44 -6.75 9.88 3.91
CA TYR A 44 -5.87 9.89 5.07
C TYR A 44 -6.60 9.36 6.31
N THR A 45 -6.08 8.34 7.00
CA THR A 45 -6.70 7.76 8.20
C THR A 45 -5.64 7.20 9.14
N GLU A 46 -5.77 7.48 10.44
CA GLU A 46 -4.90 6.90 11.48
C GLU A 46 -5.30 5.46 11.83
N ALA A 47 -4.41 4.73 12.50
CA ALA A 47 -4.67 3.38 13.02
C ALA A 47 -5.13 2.37 11.93
N THR A 48 -4.48 2.40 10.77
CA THR A 48 -4.75 1.47 9.65
C THR A 48 -4.19 0.06 9.88
N LEU A 49 -3.36 -0.13 10.92
CA LEU A 49 -2.71 -1.39 11.28
C LEU A 49 -3.36 -2.03 12.52
N THR A 50 -3.21 -3.34 12.69
CA THR A 50 -3.76 -4.11 13.82
C THR A 50 -2.64 -4.69 14.67
N GLY A 51 -2.69 -4.44 15.98
CA GLY A 51 -1.77 -5.02 16.96
C GLY A 51 -1.67 -4.13 18.19
N ASP A 52 -1.83 -4.70 19.37
CA ASP A 52 -1.63 -4.03 20.67
C ASP A 52 -1.31 -5.07 21.76
N ALA A 53 -1.40 -4.69 23.04
CA ALA A 53 -1.08 -5.57 24.16
C ALA A 53 -2.00 -6.80 24.27
N ASP A 54 -3.24 -6.69 23.80
CA ASP A 54 -4.29 -7.70 23.89
C ASP A 54 -4.69 -8.25 22.50
N THR A 55 -4.32 -7.55 21.42
CA THR A 55 -4.64 -7.90 20.04
C THR A 55 -3.38 -8.39 19.30
N PRO A 56 -3.32 -9.66 18.86
CA PRO A 56 -2.20 -10.18 18.09
C PRO A 56 -1.99 -9.41 16.78
N GLU A 57 -0.74 -9.14 16.46
CA GLU A 57 -0.34 -8.52 15.19
C GLU A 57 -0.63 -9.45 14.00
N VAL A 58 -1.11 -8.86 12.92
CA VAL A 58 -1.32 -9.52 11.62
C VAL A 58 -0.80 -8.62 10.50
N LEU A 59 -0.44 -9.20 9.36
CA LEU A 59 -0.09 -8.41 8.19
C LEU A 59 -1.34 -7.67 7.69
N VAL A 60 -1.31 -6.34 7.69
CA VAL A 60 -2.38 -5.50 7.16
C VAL A 60 -1.90 -4.76 5.92
N ILE A 61 -2.64 -4.90 4.82
CA ILE A 61 -2.46 -4.10 3.60
C ILE A 61 -3.77 -3.36 3.37
N ASN A 62 -3.80 -2.05 3.62
CA ASN A 62 -4.96 -1.21 3.40
C ASN A 62 -4.65 -0.16 2.32
N LEU A 63 -5.06 -0.44 1.08
CA LEU A 63 -4.88 0.47 -0.06
C LEU A 63 -6.05 1.46 -0.22
N GLU A 64 -7.09 1.36 0.61
CA GLU A 64 -8.21 2.31 0.61
C GLU A 64 -7.90 3.58 1.42
N ALA A 65 -7.09 3.45 2.46
CA ALA A 65 -6.70 4.56 3.31
C ALA A 65 -5.29 4.35 3.90
N VAL A 66 -4.53 5.44 4.00
CA VAL A 66 -3.15 5.44 4.50
C VAL A 66 -2.93 6.58 5.49
N ASP A 67 -1.89 6.48 6.28
CA ASP A 67 -1.26 7.60 6.98
C ASP A 67 0.14 7.87 6.41
N CYS A 68 0.90 8.78 7.03
CA CYS A 68 2.24 9.12 6.59
C CYS A 68 3.18 7.91 6.48
N LEU A 69 3.10 6.97 7.43
CA LEU A 69 4.08 5.89 7.52
C LEU A 69 3.69 4.74 6.60
N THR A 70 2.44 4.28 6.66
CA THR A 70 1.92 3.23 5.80
C THR A 70 2.01 3.60 4.32
N PHE A 71 1.83 4.88 3.98
CA PHE A 71 2.09 5.36 2.62
C PHE A 71 3.55 5.13 2.20
N ILE A 72 4.54 5.53 3.00
CA ILE A 72 5.96 5.35 2.66
C ILE A 72 6.32 3.86 2.58
N GLU A 73 5.82 3.06 3.52
CA GLU A 73 6.05 1.61 3.55
C GLU A 73 5.54 0.92 2.28
N TYR A 74 4.35 1.28 1.79
CA TYR A 74 3.81 0.70 0.56
C TYR A 74 4.56 1.13 -0.72
N ILE A 75 5.20 2.31 -0.71
CA ILE A 75 5.97 2.79 -1.87
C ILE A 75 7.37 2.20 -1.93
N GLU A 76 7.97 1.89 -0.77
CA GLU A 76 9.34 1.34 -0.69
C GLU A 76 9.43 -0.19 -0.74
N ALA A 77 8.40 -0.92 -0.30
CA ALA A 77 8.38 -2.38 -0.24
C ALA A 77 8.75 -3.08 -1.55
#